data_AF-A0A966XA26-F1
#
_entry.id   AF-A0A966XA26-F1
#
_cell.length_a   1.000
_cell.length_b   1.000
_cell.length_c   1.000
_cell.angle_alpha   90.00
_cell.angle_beta   90.00
_cell.angle_gamma   90.00
#
_symmetry.space_group_name_H-M   'P 1'
#
loop_
_entity.id
_entity.type
_entity.pdbx_description
1 polymer ?
#
loop_
_entity_poly.entity_id
_entity_poly.type
_entity_poly.pdbx_seq_one_letter_code
_entity_poly.pdbx_strand_id
1 'polypeptide(L)'
;ETYVLSSHDDDTPEKVDQMASIGCTISEFPVTTEAAARAREHGMKIIVGAPNIVRGGSTTGNASALDLIKAGLADIICADYHSPSMLEAPFRVFDLGLRSLPESIAMVTRDAAHTFGMVDRGVIRTGMRADLALVVRTDGVAEATLVMRGGEIVHATRAGLMGVLPATALASRNGNATSFAERAVH
;
A
#
# COMPACT_ATOMS: atom_id res chain seq x y z
N GLU A 1 -17.36 1.90 -20.27
CA GLU A 1 -16.56 1.60 -19.06
C GLU A 1 -15.92 2.89 -18.59
N THR A 2 -15.89 3.14 -17.29
CA THR A 2 -15.18 4.30 -16.73
C THR A 2 -13.78 3.85 -16.37
N TYR A 3 -12.78 4.31 -17.10
CA TYR A 3 -11.37 4.04 -16.78
C TYR A 3 -10.85 5.14 -15.87
N VAL A 4 -9.97 4.77 -14.94
CA VAL A 4 -9.22 5.71 -14.12
C VAL A 4 -8.01 6.19 -14.93
N LEU A 5 -7.90 7.50 -15.14
CA LEU A 5 -6.77 8.10 -15.83
C LEU A 5 -5.86 8.81 -14.83
N SER A 6 -4.56 8.55 -14.94
CA SER A 6 -3.52 9.16 -14.11
C SER A 6 -2.56 9.97 -14.96
N SER A 7 -2.20 11.16 -14.49
CA SER A 7 -0.98 11.85 -14.92
C SER A 7 0.23 11.29 -14.17
N HIS A 8 1.43 11.62 -14.67
CA HIS A 8 2.71 11.19 -14.11
C HIS A 8 3.69 12.37 -14.06
N ASP A 9 4.44 12.45 -12.97
CA ASP A 9 5.48 13.45 -12.71
C ASP A 9 4.99 14.89 -12.95
N ASP A 10 3.85 15.26 -12.38
CA ASP A 10 3.34 16.63 -12.50
C ASP A 10 4.30 17.63 -11.84
N ASP A 11 4.82 18.57 -12.62
CA ASP A 11 5.89 19.49 -12.22
C ASP A 11 5.40 20.92 -11.98
N THR A 12 4.26 21.28 -12.58
CA THR A 12 3.70 22.63 -12.55
C THR A 12 2.18 22.60 -12.35
N PRO A 13 1.58 23.60 -11.69
CA PRO A 13 0.13 23.75 -11.62
C PRO A 13 -0.54 23.78 -13.00
N GLU A 14 0.12 24.36 -14.00
CA GLU A 14 -0.40 24.45 -15.37
C GLU A 14 -0.47 23.08 -16.05
N LYS A 15 0.54 22.21 -15.83
CA LYS A 15 0.49 20.82 -16.28
C LYS A 15 -0.67 20.08 -15.61
N VAL A 16 -0.88 20.28 -14.31
CA VAL A 16 -2.02 19.67 -13.59
C VAL A 16 -3.35 20.14 -14.17
N ASP A 17 -3.52 21.43 -14.45
CA ASP A 17 -4.73 21.97 -15.09
C ASP A 17 -5.01 21.30 -16.44
N GLN A 18 -3.96 21.10 -17.25
CA GLN A 18 -4.07 20.38 -18.53
C GLN A 18 -4.48 18.92 -18.31
N MET A 19 -3.85 18.22 -17.36
CA MET A 19 -4.16 16.82 -17.05
C MET A 19 -5.59 16.65 -16.53
N ALA A 20 -6.04 17.54 -15.65
CA ALA A 20 -7.42 17.56 -15.19
C ALA A 20 -8.41 17.80 -16.36
N SER A 21 -8.07 18.69 -17.31
CA SER A 21 -8.93 18.98 -18.47
C SER A 21 -9.14 17.81 -19.43
N ILE A 22 -8.19 16.86 -19.48
CA ILE A 22 -8.31 15.62 -20.27
C ILE A 22 -8.92 14.46 -19.47
N GLY A 23 -9.36 14.71 -18.22
CA GLY A 23 -10.05 13.75 -17.38
C GLY A 23 -9.15 12.92 -16.46
N CYS A 24 -7.90 13.33 -16.21
CA CYS A 24 -7.10 12.69 -15.18
C CYS A 24 -7.75 12.89 -13.81
N THR A 25 -7.92 11.80 -13.07
CA THR A 25 -8.45 11.79 -11.69
C THR A 25 -7.37 11.50 -10.67
N ILE A 26 -6.15 11.20 -11.11
CA ILE A 26 -4.99 10.89 -10.29
C ILE A 26 -3.79 11.70 -10.77
N SER A 27 -3.05 12.27 -9.83
CA SER A 27 -1.71 12.81 -10.03
C SER A 27 -0.71 11.86 -9.39
N GLU A 28 0.02 11.13 -10.22
CA GLU A 28 1.06 10.22 -9.76
C GLU A 28 2.40 10.95 -9.69
N PHE A 29 3.05 10.86 -8.52
CA PHE A 29 4.39 11.39 -8.26
C PHE A 29 4.56 12.88 -8.62
N PRO A 30 3.69 13.80 -8.17
CA PRO A 30 3.94 15.22 -8.40
C PRO A 30 5.31 15.61 -7.84
N VAL A 31 6.12 16.26 -8.66
CA VAL A 31 7.53 16.55 -8.33
C VAL A 31 7.68 17.89 -7.62
N THR A 32 6.62 18.71 -7.55
CA THR A 32 6.56 19.96 -6.79
C THR A 32 5.35 19.97 -5.83
N THR A 33 5.48 20.69 -4.73
CA THR A 33 4.39 20.84 -3.75
C THR A 33 3.22 21.63 -4.35
N GLU A 34 3.53 22.59 -5.22
CA GLU A 34 2.58 23.43 -5.94
C GLU A 34 1.74 22.60 -6.91
N ALA A 35 2.34 21.68 -7.67
CA ALA A 35 1.60 20.75 -8.51
C ALA A 35 0.72 19.83 -7.68
N ALA A 36 1.23 19.25 -6.58
CA ALA A 36 0.44 18.40 -5.70
C ALA A 36 -0.76 19.15 -5.07
N ALA A 37 -0.55 20.39 -4.63
CA ALA A 37 -1.61 21.25 -4.11
C ALA A 37 -2.66 21.54 -5.18
N ARG A 38 -2.23 21.85 -6.41
CA ARG A 38 -3.15 22.06 -7.53
C ARG A 38 -3.96 20.81 -7.87
N ALA A 39 -3.35 19.62 -7.81
CA ALA A 39 -4.04 18.36 -8.05
C ALA A 39 -5.13 18.14 -6.99
N ARG A 40 -4.85 18.47 -5.73
CA ARG A 40 -5.84 18.44 -4.65
C ARG A 40 -7.02 19.39 -4.91
N GLU A 41 -6.76 20.59 -5.44
CA GLU A 41 -7.82 21.56 -5.78
C GLU A 41 -8.77 21.03 -6.87
N HIS A 42 -8.26 20.26 -7.84
CA HIS A 42 -9.07 19.56 -8.84
C HIS A 42 -9.76 18.30 -8.31
N GLY A 43 -9.57 17.95 -7.04
CA GLY A 43 -10.10 16.73 -6.44
C GLY A 43 -9.41 15.45 -6.93
N MET A 44 -8.24 15.57 -7.57
CA MET A 44 -7.44 14.42 -7.97
C MET A 44 -6.87 13.70 -6.74
N LYS A 45 -6.70 12.38 -6.85
CA LYS A 45 -5.97 11.59 -5.85
C LYS A 45 -4.47 11.70 -6.11
N ILE A 46 -3.69 11.81 -5.04
CA ILE A 46 -2.24 11.97 -5.16
C ILE A 46 -1.55 10.68 -4.73
N ILE A 47 -0.74 10.10 -5.62
CA ILE A 47 0.02 8.88 -5.39
C ILE A 47 1.50 9.22 -5.17
N VAL A 48 2.10 8.62 -4.14
CA VAL A 48 3.55 8.72 -3.86
C VAL A 48 4.21 7.35 -3.85
N GLY A 49 5.50 7.31 -4.23
CA GLY A 49 6.26 6.06 -4.32
C GLY A 49 6.78 5.57 -2.96
N ALA A 50 6.49 4.31 -2.63
CA ALA A 50 7.02 3.61 -1.46
C ALA A 50 8.56 3.68 -1.34
N PRO A 51 9.35 3.55 -2.41
CA PRO A 51 10.81 3.56 -2.29
C PRO A 51 11.36 4.92 -1.80
N ASN A 52 10.71 6.02 -2.17
CA ASN A 52 11.10 7.36 -1.73
C ASN A 52 10.74 7.62 -0.26
N ILE A 53 9.67 6.99 0.25
CA ILE A 53 9.30 7.00 1.67
C ILE A 53 10.35 6.24 2.49
N VAL A 54 10.69 5.02 2.07
CA VAL A 54 11.64 4.16 2.79
C VAL A 54 13.05 4.76 2.80
N ARG A 55 13.50 5.33 1.67
CA ARG A 55 14.78 6.03 1.58
C ARG A 55 14.85 7.28 2.46
N GLY A 56 13.71 7.94 2.69
CA GLY A 56 13.63 9.14 3.53
C GLY A 56 14.04 10.44 2.86
N GLY A 57 14.03 10.51 1.52
CA GLY A 57 14.38 11.74 0.79
C GLY A 57 14.27 11.61 -0.72
N SER A 58 14.08 12.77 -1.38
CA SER A 58 14.20 12.93 -2.83
C SER A 58 15.66 13.13 -3.22
N THR A 59 16.13 12.42 -4.24
CA THR A 59 17.54 12.46 -4.68
C THR A 59 17.86 13.64 -5.61
N THR A 60 16.86 14.45 -5.97
CA THR A 60 16.99 15.45 -7.06
C THR A 60 16.45 16.85 -6.71
N GLY A 61 16.07 17.11 -5.45
CA GLY A 61 15.52 18.41 -5.03
C GLY A 61 14.01 18.59 -5.30
N ASN A 62 13.37 17.58 -5.90
CA ASN A 62 11.90 17.48 -6.01
C ASN A 62 11.24 17.35 -4.63
N ALA A 63 9.96 17.67 -4.53
CA ALA A 63 9.15 17.40 -3.35
C ALA A 63 9.30 15.92 -2.92
N SER A 64 9.69 15.69 -1.67
CA SER A 64 9.81 14.33 -1.14
C SER A 64 8.42 13.74 -0.91
N ALA A 65 8.28 12.43 -1.12
CA ALA A 65 7.07 11.71 -0.74
C ALA A 65 6.68 11.96 0.74
N LEU A 66 7.67 12.06 1.64
CA LEU A 66 7.44 12.36 3.05
C LEU A 66 6.93 13.79 3.27
N ASP A 67 7.41 14.76 2.50
CA ASP A 67 6.96 16.16 2.62
C ASP A 67 5.52 16.30 2.13
N LEU A 68 5.17 15.63 1.03
CA LEU A 68 3.78 15.58 0.54
C LEU A 68 2.84 14.92 1.55
N ILE A 69 3.26 13.80 2.17
CA ILE A 69 2.48 13.16 3.24
C ILE A 69 2.28 14.11 4.41
N LYS A 70 3.36 14.76 4.87
CA LYS A 70 3.32 15.73 5.96
C LYS A 70 2.38 16.91 5.67
N ALA A 71 2.35 17.36 4.42
CA ALA A 71 1.49 18.44 3.94
C ALA A 71 0.03 18.03 3.71
N GLY A 72 -0.34 16.74 3.80
CA GLY A 72 -1.68 16.28 3.44
C GLY A 72 -1.94 16.18 1.93
N LEU A 73 -0.86 16.18 1.15
CA LEU A 73 -0.84 16.13 -0.31
C LEU A 73 -0.41 14.75 -0.83
N ALA A 74 -0.75 13.69 -0.10
CA ALA A 74 -0.58 12.31 -0.53
C ALA A 74 -1.71 11.45 0.03
N ASP A 75 -2.37 10.69 -0.84
CA ASP A 75 -3.52 9.84 -0.49
C ASP A 75 -3.15 8.35 -0.51
N ILE A 76 -2.28 7.95 -1.42
CA ILE A 76 -2.00 6.54 -1.74
C ILE A 76 -0.49 6.34 -1.84
N ILE A 77 -0.03 5.18 -1.39
CA ILE A 77 1.34 4.73 -1.59
C ILE A 77 1.33 3.59 -2.61
N CYS A 78 2.18 3.67 -3.63
CA CYS A 78 2.37 2.60 -4.62
C CYS A 78 3.82 2.09 -4.66
N ALA A 79 4.03 0.94 -5.30
CA ALA A 79 5.31 0.26 -5.29
C ALA A 79 6.42 1.01 -6.04
N ASP A 80 6.04 1.78 -7.07
CA ASP A 80 6.98 2.36 -8.02
C ASP A 80 7.95 1.26 -8.55
N TYR A 81 9.21 1.60 -8.82
CA TYR A 81 10.25 0.67 -9.29
C TYR A 81 10.72 -0.38 -8.27
N HIS A 82 10.22 -0.39 -7.03
CA HIS A 82 10.73 -1.31 -6.00
C HIS A 82 9.61 -1.86 -5.09
N SER A 83 9.01 -2.96 -5.53
CA SER A 83 7.93 -3.68 -4.83
C SER A 83 8.21 -4.02 -3.37
N PRO A 84 9.42 -4.43 -2.95
CA PRO A 84 9.68 -4.74 -1.54
C PRO A 84 9.44 -3.56 -0.59
N SER A 85 9.55 -2.31 -1.07
CA SER A 85 9.29 -1.13 -0.23
C SER A 85 7.83 -0.96 0.20
N MET A 86 6.87 -1.63 -0.46
CA MET A 86 5.45 -1.48 -0.16
C MET A 86 5.08 -1.87 1.26
N LEU A 87 5.69 -2.94 1.79
CA LEU A 87 5.40 -3.41 3.13
C LEU A 87 5.93 -2.45 4.19
N GLU A 88 7.12 -1.89 3.97
CA GLU A 88 7.81 -1.02 4.92
C GLU A 88 7.27 0.41 4.92
N ALA A 89 6.88 0.94 3.77
CA ALA A 89 6.47 2.33 3.61
C ALA A 89 5.41 2.82 4.62
N PRO A 90 4.26 2.13 4.83
CA PRO A 90 3.26 2.62 5.79
C PRO A 90 3.77 2.60 7.24
N PHE A 91 4.62 1.63 7.62
CA PHE A 91 5.25 1.63 8.93
C PHE A 91 6.26 2.76 9.08
N ARG A 92 7.02 3.07 8.03
CA ARG A 92 7.93 4.22 8.02
C ARG A 92 7.18 5.54 8.22
N VAL A 93 6.02 5.72 7.58
CA VAL A 93 5.15 6.89 7.78
C VAL A 93 4.69 6.99 9.24
N PHE A 94 4.30 5.87 9.83
CA PHE A 94 3.90 5.79 11.23
C PHE A 94 5.04 6.08 12.20
N ASP A 95 6.21 5.46 12.00
CA ASP A 95 7.39 5.63 12.87
C ASP A 95 7.92 7.08 12.87
N LEU A 96 7.71 7.81 11.76
CA LEU A 96 8.02 9.23 11.65
C LEU A 96 6.95 10.15 12.27
N GLY A 97 5.84 9.60 12.76
CA GLY A 97 4.74 10.36 13.36
C GLY A 97 3.94 11.21 12.38
N LEU A 98 3.99 10.90 11.08
CA LEU A 98 3.29 11.69 10.05
C LEU A 98 1.79 11.34 9.98
N ARG A 99 1.45 10.10 10.34
CA ARG A 99 0.08 9.56 10.41
C ARG A 99 0.00 8.52 11.52
N SER A 100 -1.21 8.27 12.02
CA SER A 100 -1.46 7.10 12.87
C SER A 100 -1.30 5.80 12.08
N LEU A 101 -1.07 4.68 12.77
CA LEU A 101 -0.92 3.39 12.10
C LEU A 101 -2.11 3.03 11.19
N PRO A 102 -3.40 3.16 11.62
CA PRO A 102 -4.53 2.89 10.74
C PRO A 102 -4.58 3.79 9.50
N GLU A 103 -4.21 5.07 9.64
CA GLU A 103 -4.16 6.00 8.51
C GLU A 103 -3.05 5.61 7.52
N SER A 104 -1.85 5.28 8.01
CA SER A 104 -0.75 4.83 7.14
C SER A 104 -1.08 3.53 6.40
N ILE A 105 -1.71 2.56 7.08
CA ILE A 105 -2.14 1.30 6.44
C ILE A 105 -3.25 1.56 5.42
N ALA A 106 -4.15 2.52 5.66
CA ALA A 106 -5.21 2.84 4.72
C ALA A 106 -4.69 3.34 3.37
N MET A 107 -3.56 4.05 3.35
CA MET A 107 -2.91 4.54 2.12
C MET A 107 -2.47 3.42 1.17
N VAL A 108 -2.23 2.20 1.67
CA VAL A 108 -1.86 1.01 0.87
C VAL A 108 -3.00 -0.02 0.77
N THR A 109 -4.15 0.25 1.38
CA THR A 109 -5.29 -0.68 1.42
C THR A 109 -6.58 0.00 0.97
N ARG A 110 -7.38 0.52 1.91
CA ARG A 110 -8.69 1.15 1.66
C ARG A 110 -8.62 2.26 0.63
N ASP A 111 -7.70 3.21 0.79
CA ASP A 111 -7.68 4.44 -0.01
C ASP A 111 -7.23 4.15 -1.44
N ALA A 112 -6.30 3.20 -1.60
CA ALA A 112 -5.92 2.64 -2.89
C ALA A 112 -7.12 1.92 -3.55
N ALA A 113 -7.76 0.98 -2.83
CA ALA A 113 -8.87 0.19 -3.36
C ALA A 113 -10.04 1.08 -3.80
N HIS A 114 -10.46 2.04 -2.97
CA HIS A 114 -11.55 2.96 -3.28
C HIS A 114 -11.25 3.85 -4.49
N THR A 115 -10.00 4.29 -4.64
CA THR A 115 -9.58 5.13 -5.79
C THR A 115 -9.74 4.41 -7.12
N PHE A 116 -9.54 3.09 -7.13
CA PHE A 116 -9.76 2.25 -8.31
C PHE A 116 -11.15 1.58 -8.35
N GLY A 117 -12.11 2.08 -7.57
CA GLY A 117 -13.49 1.58 -7.55
C GLY A 117 -13.66 0.18 -6.95
N MET A 118 -12.63 -0.36 -6.28
CA MET A 118 -12.67 -1.65 -5.62
C MET A 118 -13.29 -1.51 -4.22
N VAL A 119 -14.60 -1.69 -4.14
CA VAL A 119 -15.37 -1.50 -2.89
C VAL A 119 -15.52 -2.77 -2.04
N ASP A 120 -15.02 -3.91 -2.54
CA ASP A 120 -15.11 -5.22 -1.89
C ASP A 120 -13.88 -5.59 -1.06
N ARG A 121 -12.87 -4.71 -0.94
CA ARG A 121 -11.57 -4.99 -0.30
C ARG A 121 -10.94 -3.76 0.36
N GLY A 122 -9.80 -3.97 1.04
CA GLY A 122 -9.02 -2.90 1.67
C GLY A 122 -9.45 -2.54 3.10
N VAL A 123 -10.49 -3.18 3.64
CA VAL A 123 -10.97 -2.99 5.02
C VAL A 123 -11.31 -4.34 5.65
N ILE A 124 -10.92 -4.53 6.92
CA ILE A 124 -11.32 -5.70 7.70
C ILE A 124 -12.74 -5.48 8.25
N ARG A 125 -13.73 -6.03 7.55
CA ARG A 125 -15.15 -5.94 7.90
C ARG A 125 -15.92 -7.11 7.31
N THR A 126 -16.95 -7.58 8.01
CA THR A 126 -17.86 -8.61 7.51
C THR A 126 -18.43 -8.22 6.13
N GLY A 127 -18.44 -9.18 5.20
CA GLY A 127 -18.92 -8.98 3.83
C GLY A 127 -17.86 -8.46 2.84
N MET A 128 -16.65 -8.14 3.29
CA MET A 128 -15.50 -7.83 2.41
C MET A 128 -14.74 -9.11 2.04
N ARG A 129 -13.93 -9.05 0.97
CA ARG A 129 -12.97 -10.09 0.63
C ARG A 129 -12.03 -10.37 1.80
N ALA A 130 -11.77 -11.66 2.02
CA ALA A 130 -10.76 -12.13 2.96
C ALA A 130 -9.34 -12.06 2.36
N ASP A 131 -8.95 -10.85 1.95
CA ASP A 131 -7.59 -10.50 1.56
C ASP A 131 -6.88 -9.90 2.79
N LEU A 132 -6.03 -10.69 3.44
CA LEU A 132 -5.43 -10.36 4.75
C LEU A 132 -3.93 -10.60 4.73
N ALA A 133 -3.17 -9.76 5.44
CA ALA A 133 -1.76 -10.00 5.71
C ALA A 133 -1.51 -9.86 7.21
N LEU A 134 -0.92 -10.89 7.82
CA LEU A 134 -0.41 -10.84 9.18
C LEU A 134 1.05 -10.38 9.12
N VAL A 135 1.30 -9.17 9.62
CA VAL A 135 2.63 -8.57 9.61
C VAL A 135 3.21 -8.57 11.02
N VAL A 136 4.42 -9.11 11.15
CA VAL A 136 5.22 -9.03 12.38
C VAL A 136 6.33 -8.02 12.15
N ARG A 137 6.59 -7.17 13.15
CA ARG A 137 7.72 -6.24 13.13
C ARG A 137 8.77 -6.68 14.14
N THR A 138 10.01 -6.84 13.69
CA THR A 138 11.15 -7.18 14.54
C THR A 138 12.31 -6.24 14.20
N ASP A 139 12.85 -5.58 15.22
CA ASP A 139 13.93 -4.59 15.06
C ASP A 139 13.67 -3.53 13.97
N GLY A 140 12.40 -3.12 13.84
CA GLY A 140 11.95 -2.12 12.88
C GLY A 140 11.59 -2.65 11.49
N VAL A 141 11.96 -3.90 11.16
CA VAL A 141 11.69 -4.56 9.88
C VAL A 141 10.33 -5.25 9.90
N ALA A 142 9.54 -5.06 8.85
CA ALA A 142 8.23 -5.67 8.68
C ALA A 142 8.32 -6.95 7.82
N GLU A 143 7.74 -8.03 8.33
CA GLU A 143 7.64 -9.32 7.64
C GLU A 143 6.17 -9.76 7.57
N ALA A 144 5.68 -10.04 6.36
CA ALA A 144 4.37 -10.66 6.16
C ALA A 144 4.47 -12.16 6.46
N THR A 145 4.12 -12.56 7.68
CA THR A 145 4.23 -13.95 8.15
C THR A 145 3.10 -14.86 7.67
N LEU A 146 1.97 -14.29 7.26
CA LEU A 146 0.86 -15.01 6.64
C LEU A 146 0.10 -14.08 5.70
N VAL A 147 -0.23 -14.54 4.49
CA VAL A 147 -1.02 -13.80 3.52
C VAL A 147 -2.17 -14.67 3.03
N MET A 148 -3.37 -14.13 3.09
CA MET A 148 -4.59 -14.71 2.54
C MET A 148 -5.08 -13.89 1.36
N ARG A 149 -5.56 -14.58 0.32
CA ARG A 149 -6.21 -13.97 -0.84
C ARG A 149 -7.55 -14.69 -1.05
N GLY A 150 -8.66 -13.99 -0.88
CA GLY A 150 -10.00 -14.53 -1.00
C GLY A 150 -10.30 -15.65 -0.01
N GLY A 151 -9.65 -15.67 1.16
CA GLY A 151 -9.79 -16.72 2.15
C GLY A 151 -8.78 -17.86 2.05
N GLU A 152 -8.01 -17.92 0.96
CA GLU A 152 -6.97 -18.93 0.76
C GLU A 152 -5.62 -18.43 1.25
N ILE A 153 -4.89 -19.23 2.04
CA ILE A 153 -3.51 -18.92 2.42
C ILE A 153 -2.61 -19.11 1.20
N VAL A 154 -2.03 -18.01 0.71
CA VAL A 154 -1.11 -18.00 -0.44
C VAL A 154 0.36 -17.87 -0.03
N HIS A 155 0.62 -17.46 1.21
CA HIS A 155 1.94 -17.42 1.81
C HIS A 155 1.84 -17.61 3.32
N ALA A 156 2.76 -18.36 3.91
CA ALA A 156 2.94 -18.38 5.35
C ALA A 156 4.36 -18.83 5.75
N THR A 157 4.91 -18.21 6.78
CA THR A 157 6.12 -18.67 7.45
C THR A 157 5.75 -19.69 8.53
N ARG A 158 6.75 -20.43 9.05
CA ARG A 158 6.50 -21.38 10.15
C ARG A 158 5.89 -20.68 11.37
N ALA A 159 6.40 -19.49 11.71
CA ALA A 159 5.87 -18.68 12.81
C ALA A 159 4.43 -18.24 12.54
N GLY A 160 4.12 -17.79 11.31
CA GLY A 160 2.77 -17.40 10.91
C GLY A 160 1.77 -18.56 11.01
N LEU A 161 2.14 -19.77 10.60
CA LEU A 161 1.28 -20.95 10.73
C LEU A 161 1.02 -21.33 12.20
N MET A 162 2.02 -21.23 13.07
CA MET A 162 1.84 -21.57 14.49
C MET A 162 1.00 -20.54 15.26
N GLY A 163 0.90 -19.30 14.78
CA GLY A 163 0.05 -18.26 15.37
C GLY A 163 -1.44 -18.36 14.99
N VAL A 164 -1.77 -19.07 13.91
CA VAL A 164 -3.15 -19.13 13.35
C VAL A 164 -3.77 -20.52 13.47
N LEU A 165 -2.97 -21.59 13.50
CA LEU A 165 -3.48 -22.93 13.72
C LEU A 165 -3.65 -23.22 15.21
N PRO A 166 -4.79 -23.80 15.66
CA PRO A 166 -4.88 -24.31 17.01
C PRO A 166 -3.79 -25.37 17.23
N ALA A 167 -3.20 -25.42 18.43
CA ALA A 167 -2.09 -26.31 18.78
C ALA A 167 -2.33 -27.79 18.40
N THR A 168 -3.60 -28.21 18.36
CA THR A 168 -4.06 -29.54 17.97
C THR A 168 -3.87 -29.87 16.48
N ALA A 169 -3.90 -28.87 15.59
CA ALA A 169 -3.63 -29.07 14.16
C ALA A 169 -2.13 -29.27 13.86
N LEU A 170 -1.26 -28.69 14.69
CA LEU A 170 0.20 -28.70 14.54
C LEU A 170 0.84 -29.98 15.12
N ALA A 171 0.17 -30.64 16.08
CA ALA A 171 0.67 -31.85 16.73
C ALA A 171 0.60 -33.12 15.87
N SER A 172 -0.09 -33.10 14.72
CA SER A 172 -0.35 -34.31 13.93
C SER A 172 0.66 -34.62 12.82
N ARG A 173 1.68 -33.79 12.56
CA ARG A 173 2.57 -33.99 11.40
C ARG A 173 4.04 -33.62 11.67
N ASN A 174 4.81 -34.58 12.18
CA ASN A 174 6.26 -34.64 12.04
C ASN A 174 6.65 -34.98 10.58
N GLY A 175 6.31 -34.13 9.62
CA GLY A 175 6.64 -34.31 8.21
C GLY A 175 6.70 -32.97 7.48
N ASN A 176 7.82 -32.73 6.80
CA ASN A 176 8.21 -31.55 6.01
C ASN A 176 7.10 -30.53 5.64
N ALA A 177 7.40 -29.26 5.92
CA ALA A 177 6.58 -28.08 5.65
C ALA A 177 6.30 -27.80 4.15
N THR A 178 6.82 -28.63 3.24
CA THR A 178 6.52 -28.56 1.79
C THR A 178 5.18 -29.19 1.40
N SER A 179 4.50 -29.95 2.27
CA SER A 179 3.32 -30.74 1.87
C SER A 179 1.96 -30.05 1.95
N PHE A 180 1.87 -28.78 2.40
CA PHE A 180 0.59 -28.05 2.40
C PHE A 180 0.27 -27.39 1.06
N ALA A 181 1.28 -27.00 0.27
CA ALA A 181 1.08 -26.40 -1.05
C ALA A 181 0.57 -27.41 -2.11
N GLU A 182 0.83 -28.70 -1.94
CA GLU A 182 0.46 -29.74 -2.92
C GLU A 182 -0.92 -30.39 -2.69
N ARG A 183 -1.65 -30.03 -1.63
CA ARG A 183 -2.98 -30.64 -1.34
C ARG A 183 -4.17 -29.67 -1.33
N ALA A 184 -3.94 -28.40 -1.63
CA ALA A 184 -5.00 -27.43 -1.88
C ALA A 184 -5.40 -27.34 -3.37
N VAL A 185 -4.74 -28.12 -4.25
CA VAL A 185 -5.07 -28.27 -5.67
C VAL A 185 -5.47 -29.73 -5.93
N HIS A 186 -6.67 -30.11 -5.46
CA HIS A 186 -7.50 -31.17 -6.03
C HIS A 186 -8.89 -31.16 -5.38
#